data_AF-A0AAV9PFG8-F1
#
_entry.id   AF-A0AAV9PFG8-F1
#
_cell.length_a   1.000
_cell.length_b   1.000
_cell.length_c   1.000
_cell.angle_alpha   90.00
_cell.angle_beta   90.00
_cell.angle_gamma   90.00
#
_symmetry.space_group_name_H-M   'P 1'
#
loop_
_entity.id
_entity.type
_entity.pdbx_description
1 polymer ?
#
loop_
_entity_poly.entity_id
_entity_poly.type
_entity_poly.pdbx_seq_one_letter_code
_entity_poly.pdbx_strand_id
1 'polypeptide(L)'
;MADETTTELSKAELRDAARPNRCRMYATMDQEMVLKHRKSTAEACAEAEAVAHALLEQPELPLLHRARAYMVLGCAASGYLENACEAVRVVEMGIGLGGAGQAEYELLEQCKEVLPNAERDCGVYGDQADEVEDGEGDVEVAEALTTSPGAAEQPEQVEEQERPPTRP
;
A
#
# COMPACT_ATOMS: atom_id res chain seq x y z
N MET A 1 43.71 34.39 -26.50
CA MET A 1 42.44 34.52 -27.26
C MET A 1 41.72 33.18 -27.15
N ALA A 2 40.40 33.24 -27.01
CA ALA A 2 39.55 32.27 -26.32
C ALA A 2 39.71 30.80 -26.71
N ASP A 3 39.71 29.94 -25.70
CA ASP A 3 39.56 28.48 -25.80
C ASP A 3 38.05 28.18 -25.92
N GLU A 4 37.57 28.02 -27.16
CA GLU A 4 36.19 27.65 -27.46
C GLU A 4 35.99 26.15 -27.17
N THR A 5 35.81 25.82 -25.91
CA THR A 5 35.33 24.50 -25.48
C THR A 5 33.83 24.38 -25.77
N THR A 6 33.49 24.17 -27.03
CA THR A 6 32.12 23.79 -27.42
C THR A 6 31.84 22.42 -26.82
N THR A 7 31.08 22.41 -25.73
CA THR A 7 30.66 21.18 -25.05
C THR A 7 29.58 20.52 -25.90
N GLU A 8 29.95 19.53 -26.70
CA GLU A 8 28.97 18.68 -27.38
C GLU A 8 28.25 17.82 -26.33
N LEU A 9 27.02 18.21 -26.00
CA LEU A 9 26.15 17.42 -25.14
C LEU A 9 25.82 16.09 -25.83
N SER A 10 25.86 15.01 -25.07
CA SER A 10 25.48 13.69 -25.55
C SER A 10 24.00 13.64 -25.96
N LYS A 11 23.66 12.70 -26.85
CA LYS A 11 22.27 12.46 -27.28
C LYS A 11 21.32 12.15 -26.10
N ALA A 12 21.85 11.58 -25.02
CA ALA A 12 21.08 11.31 -23.81
C ALA A 12 20.78 12.60 -23.03
N GLU A 13 21.77 13.49 -22.88
CA GLU A 13 21.61 14.80 -22.22
C GLU A 13 20.67 15.72 -23.01
N LEU A 14 20.76 15.70 -24.34
CA LEU A 14 19.82 16.43 -25.21
C LEU A 14 18.38 15.93 -25.06
N ARG A 15 18.17 14.62 -24.92
CA ARG A 15 16.84 14.04 -24.66
C ARG A 15 16.32 14.40 -23.27
N ASP A 16 17.18 14.43 -22.26
CA ASP A 16 16.79 14.82 -20.90
C ASP A 16 16.41 16.31 -20.84
N ALA A 17 17.22 17.17 -21.45
CA ALA A 17 16.95 18.60 -21.55
C ALA A 17 15.63 18.91 -22.29
N ALA A 18 15.22 18.05 -23.23
CA ALA A 18 13.96 18.19 -23.96
C ALA A 18 12.72 17.70 -23.18
N ARG A 19 12.87 17.05 -22.02
CA ARG A 19 11.72 16.64 -21.19
C ARG A 19 11.08 17.86 -20.51
N PRO A 20 9.75 17.85 -20.28
CA PRO A 20 9.09 18.84 -19.45
C PRO A 20 9.74 18.93 -18.06
N ASN A 21 9.85 20.14 -17.51
CA ASN A 21 10.49 20.38 -16.20
C ASN A 21 9.94 19.49 -15.08
N ARG A 22 8.62 19.25 -15.06
CA ARG A 22 7.97 18.36 -14.08
C ARG A 22 8.46 16.91 -14.18
N CYS A 23 8.63 16.39 -15.39
CA CYS A 23 9.14 15.03 -15.59
C CYS A 23 10.57 14.88 -15.07
N ARG A 24 11.41 15.92 -15.25
CA ARG A 24 12.78 15.94 -14.73
C ARG A 24 12.77 16.01 -13.21
N MET A 25 11.94 16.87 -12.62
CA MET A 25 11.74 16.97 -11.18
C MET A 25 11.33 15.62 -10.56
N TYR A 26 10.32 14.93 -11.12
CA TYR A 26 9.89 13.63 -10.63
C TYR A 26 10.99 12.58 -10.71
N ALA A 27 11.77 12.56 -11.81
CA ALA A 27 12.89 11.64 -11.95
C ALA A 27 13.99 11.92 -10.92
N THR A 28 14.30 13.19 -10.64
CA THR A 28 15.28 13.57 -9.61
C THR A 28 14.84 13.16 -8.21
N MET A 29 13.58 13.44 -7.85
CA MET A 29 13.03 13.07 -6.55
C MET A 29 12.96 11.54 -6.39
N ASP A 30 12.56 10.81 -7.42
CA ASP A 30 12.52 9.34 -7.39
C ASP A 30 13.92 8.74 -7.21
N GLN A 31 14.93 9.28 -7.91
CA GLN A 31 16.32 8.86 -7.71
C GLN A 31 16.80 9.14 -6.29
N GLU A 32 16.52 10.33 -5.76
CA GLU A 32 16.85 10.70 -4.39
C GLU A 32 16.20 9.74 -3.38
N MET A 33 14.91 9.46 -3.53
CA MET A 33 14.15 8.52 -2.71
C MET A 33 14.79 7.13 -2.72
N VAL A 34 15.07 6.57 -3.90
CA VAL A 34 15.67 5.24 -4.04
C VAL A 34 17.06 5.18 -3.43
N LEU A 35 17.90 6.20 -3.65
CA LEU A 35 19.24 6.27 -3.10
C LEU A 35 19.23 6.31 -1.57
N LYS A 36 18.28 7.04 -0.98
CA LYS A 36 18.11 7.13 0.48
C LYS A 36 17.59 5.83 1.06
N HIS A 37 16.55 5.25 0.47
CA HIS A 37 15.98 3.97 0.90
C HIS A 37 17.04 2.85 0.94
N ARG A 38 17.95 2.82 -0.05
CA ARG A 38 19.05 1.84 -0.11
C ARG A 38 20.11 1.98 0.97
N LYS A 39 20.22 3.13 1.66
CA LYS A 39 21.20 3.31 2.76
C LYS A 39 20.77 2.56 4.03
N SER A 40 19.48 2.27 4.17
CA SER A 40 18.91 1.49 5.29
C SER A 40 19.27 1.98 6.69
N THR A 41 19.63 3.26 6.84
CA THR A 41 19.73 3.93 8.14
C THR A 41 18.37 4.54 8.47
N ALA A 42 18.01 4.60 9.77
CA ALA A 42 16.72 5.16 10.18
C ALA A 42 16.49 6.60 9.64
N GLU A 43 17.53 7.44 9.68
CA GLU A 43 17.48 8.80 9.13
C GLU A 43 17.24 8.80 7.62
N ALA A 44 17.96 7.97 6.85
CA ALA A 44 17.79 7.91 5.41
C ALA A 44 16.43 7.30 5.00
N CYS A 45 15.90 6.35 5.78
CA CYS A 45 14.55 5.82 5.56
C CYS A 45 13.49 6.90 5.79
N ALA A 46 13.58 7.66 6.89
CA ALA A 46 12.65 8.77 7.15
C ALA A 46 12.70 9.85 6.05
N GLU A 47 13.89 10.18 5.55
CA GLU A 47 14.00 11.08 4.41
C GLU A 47 13.44 10.50 3.11
N ALA A 48 13.62 9.19 2.86
CA ALA A 48 13.04 8.52 1.71
C ALA A 48 11.51 8.54 1.77
N GLU A 49 10.93 8.29 2.94
CA GLU A 49 9.49 8.38 3.20
C GLU A 49 8.97 9.80 2.95
N ALA A 50 9.69 10.83 3.41
CA ALA A 50 9.31 12.23 3.16
C ALA A 50 9.27 12.56 1.66
N VAL A 51 10.25 12.09 0.89
CA VAL A 51 10.26 12.27 -0.57
C VAL A 51 9.15 11.47 -1.23
N ALA A 52 8.86 10.25 -0.76
CA ALA A 52 7.75 9.43 -1.26
C ALA A 52 6.40 10.13 -1.06
N HIS A 53 6.14 10.70 0.12
CA HIS A 53 4.95 11.51 0.35
C HIS A 53 4.87 12.72 -0.58
N ALA A 54 5.95 13.50 -0.71
CA ALA A 54 5.99 14.65 -1.59
C ALA A 54 5.73 14.30 -3.07
N LEU A 55 6.18 13.12 -3.52
CA LEU A 55 5.85 12.58 -4.83
C LEU A 55 4.35 12.25 -4.95
N LEU A 56 3.79 11.56 -3.96
CA LEU A 56 2.39 11.12 -3.98
C LEU A 56 1.38 12.26 -3.90
N GLU A 57 1.77 13.41 -3.34
CA GLU A 57 0.97 14.66 -3.40
C GLU A 57 0.76 15.19 -4.82
N GLN A 58 1.52 14.69 -5.80
CA GLN A 58 1.48 15.15 -7.18
C GLN A 58 0.47 14.32 -7.99
N PRO A 59 -0.67 14.91 -8.41
CA PRO A 59 -1.73 14.15 -9.07
C PRO A 59 -1.31 13.59 -10.44
N GLU A 60 -0.44 14.32 -11.14
CA GLU A 60 0.09 13.95 -12.47
C GLU A 60 1.33 13.07 -12.40
N LEU A 61 1.69 12.54 -11.22
CA LEU A 61 2.86 11.67 -11.09
C LEU A 61 2.72 10.42 -11.98
N PRO A 62 3.73 10.09 -12.81
CA PRO A 62 3.70 8.88 -13.62
C PRO A 62 3.60 7.61 -12.77
N LEU A 63 2.86 6.61 -13.27
CA LEU A 63 2.54 5.38 -12.51
C LEU A 63 3.78 4.65 -11.95
N LEU A 64 4.88 4.61 -12.70
CA LEU A 64 6.12 4.00 -12.23
C LEU A 64 6.71 4.66 -10.97
N HIS A 65 6.70 6.00 -10.95
CA HIS A 65 7.22 6.76 -9.80
C HIS A 65 6.25 6.63 -8.63
N ARG A 66 4.93 6.60 -8.90
CA ARG A 66 3.89 6.37 -7.91
C ARG A 66 4.02 4.99 -7.24
N ALA A 67 4.18 3.94 -8.04
CA ALA A 67 4.41 2.59 -7.55
C ALA A 67 5.64 2.50 -6.64
N ARG A 68 6.75 3.10 -7.06
CA ARG A 68 7.99 3.07 -6.29
C ARG A 68 7.87 3.85 -4.97
N ALA A 69 7.15 4.97 -4.97
CA ALA A 69 6.85 5.72 -3.75
C ALA A 69 6.02 4.87 -2.76
N TYR A 70 4.96 4.22 -3.24
CA TYR A 70 4.18 3.30 -2.42
C TYR A 70 4.99 2.11 -1.91
N MET A 71 5.91 1.56 -2.72
CA MET A 71 6.79 0.48 -2.30
C MET A 71 7.71 0.91 -1.15
N VAL A 72 8.29 2.12 -1.22
CA VAL A 72 9.11 2.68 -0.14
C VAL A 72 8.29 2.85 1.14
N LEU A 73 7.07 3.37 1.03
CA LEU A 73 6.16 3.50 2.18
C LEU A 73 5.64 2.14 2.70
N GLY A 74 5.60 1.12 1.84
CA GLY A 74 5.30 -0.27 2.21
C GLY A 74 6.37 -0.92 3.09
N CYS A 75 7.54 -0.29 3.21
CA CYS A 75 8.61 -0.67 4.14
C CYS A 75 8.61 0.19 5.42
N ALA A 76 7.71 1.18 5.54
CA ALA A 76 7.66 2.11 6.67
C ALA A 76 6.84 1.55 7.85
N ALA A 77 6.74 2.28 8.96
CA ALA A 77 6.02 1.81 10.15
C ALA A 77 4.49 2.04 10.09
N SER A 78 4.01 2.99 9.28
CA SER A 78 2.59 3.38 9.25
C SER A 78 1.94 3.00 7.93
N GLY A 79 0.81 2.30 8.00
CA GLY A 79 0.00 1.94 6.82
C GLY A 79 0.75 1.12 5.77
N TYR A 80 1.78 0.37 6.18
CA TYR A 80 2.67 -0.33 5.26
C TYR A 80 1.95 -1.41 4.45
N LEU A 81 0.91 -2.04 4.99
CA LEU A 81 0.14 -3.04 4.26
C LEU A 81 -0.68 -2.41 3.15
N GLU A 82 -1.38 -1.30 3.42
CA GLU A 82 -2.12 -0.58 2.39
C GLU A 82 -1.17 -0.06 1.32
N ASN A 83 -0.03 0.50 1.73
CA ASN A 83 0.99 1.02 0.80
C ASN A 83 1.61 -0.11 -0.05
N ALA A 84 1.95 -1.26 0.52
CA ALA A 84 2.49 -2.40 -0.23
C ALA A 84 1.47 -2.96 -1.23
N CYS A 85 0.20 -3.09 -0.82
CA CYS A 85 -0.90 -3.48 -1.71
C CYS A 85 -1.05 -2.48 -2.87
N GLU A 86 -1.05 -1.19 -2.55
CA GLU A 86 -1.21 -0.12 -3.52
C GLU A 86 -0.04 -0.06 -4.51
N ALA A 87 1.19 -0.32 -4.06
CA ALA A 87 2.36 -0.43 -4.92
C ALA A 87 2.16 -1.49 -6.01
N VAL A 88 1.77 -2.71 -5.62
CA VAL A 88 1.49 -3.81 -6.56
C VAL A 88 0.37 -3.41 -7.54
N ARG A 89 -0.74 -2.89 -7.02
CA ARG A 89 -1.90 -2.48 -7.82
C ARG A 89 -1.55 -1.44 -8.89
N VAL A 90 -0.73 -0.44 -8.54
CA VAL A 90 -0.31 0.62 -9.45
C VAL A 90 0.60 0.10 -10.55
N VAL A 91 1.55 -0.80 -10.23
CA VAL A 91 2.41 -1.40 -11.25
C VAL A 91 1.61 -2.28 -12.20
N GLU A 92 0.72 -3.13 -11.68
CA GLU A 92 -0.13 -3.99 -12.50
C GLU A 92 -1.05 -3.18 -13.42
N MET A 93 -1.59 -2.06 -12.93
CA MET A 93 -2.32 -1.10 -13.76
C MET A 93 -1.43 -0.54 -14.88
N GLY A 94 -0.21 -0.12 -14.56
CA GLY A 94 0.75 0.38 -15.54
C GLY A 94 1.08 -0.65 -16.62
N ILE A 95 1.28 -1.92 -16.24
CA ILE A 95 1.52 -3.03 -17.16
C ILE A 95 0.30 -3.26 -18.06
N GLY A 96 -0.90 -3.25 -17.48
CA GLY A 96 -2.16 -3.48 -18.20
C GLY A 96 -2.49 -2.42 -19.26
N LEU A 97 -1.95 -1.20 -19.14
CA LEU A 97 -2.18 -0.11 -20.11
C LEU A 97 -1.42 -0.27 -21.43
N GLY A 98 -0.55 -1.29 -21.55
CA GLY A 98 0.20 -1.57 -22.79
C GLY A 98 1.41 -0.65 -22.93
N GLY A 99 2.59 -1.24 -22.72
CA GLY A 99 3.86 -0.49 -22.66
C GLY A 99 4.88 -1.07 -21.67
N ALA A 100 4.55 -2.18 -20.99
CA ALA A 100 5.46 -2.83 -20.06
C ALA A 100 6.73 -3.32 -20.76
N GLY A 101 7.86 -2.79 -20.34
CA GLY A 101 9.18 -3.35 -20.59
C GLY A 101 9.67 -4.15 -19.39
N GLN A 102 10.94 -4.52 -19.46
CA GLN A 102 11.61 -5.28 -18.41
C GLN A 102 11.59 -4.56 -17.04
N ALA A 103 11.72 -3.23 -17.04
CA ALA A 103 11.78 -2.44 -15.81
C ALA A 103 10.46 -2.45 -15.02
N GLU A 104 9.32 -2.49 -15.70
CA GLU A 104 8.00 -2.61 -15.08
C GLU A 104 7.82 -3.96 -14.38
N TYR A 105 8.27 -5.06 -15.00
CA TYR A 105 8.20 -6.39 -14.40
C TYR A 105 9.16 -6.55 -13.23
N GLU A 106 10.38 -6.01 -13.33
CA GLU A 106 11.33 -5.97 -12.20
C GLU A 106 10.77 -5.17 -11.02
N LEU A 107 10.11 -4.03 -11.29
CA LEU A 107 9.45 -3.26 -10.24
C LEU A 107 8.27 -4.03 -9.62
N LEU A 108 7.50 -4.76 -10.43
CA LEU A 108 6.41 -5.59 -9.92
C LEU A 108 6.93 -6.69 -8.97
N GLU A 109 8.04 -7.33 -9.34
CA GLU A 109 8.70 -8.33 -8.51
C GLU A 109 9.13 -7.72 -7.16
N GLN A 110 9.80 -6.57 -7.20
CA GLN A 110 10.20 -5.82 -5.99
C GLN A 110 8.99 -5.45 -5.11
N CYS A 111 7.90 -4.97 -5.69
CA CYS A 111 6.68 -4.66 -4.93
C CYS A 111 6.09 -5.93 -4.28
N LYS A 112 6.12 -7.07 -4.98
CA LYS A 112 5.63 -8.35 -4.45
C LYS A 112 6.52 -8.93 -3.36
N GLU A 113 7.82 -8.61 -3.35
CA GLU A 113 8.72 -8.99 -2.26
C GLU A 113 8.46 -8.21 -0.96
N VAL A 114 7.99 -6.97 -1.05
CA VAL A 114 7.67 -6.14 0.12
C VAL A 114 6.38 -6.62 0.82
N LEU A 115 5.40 -7.10 0.05
CA LEU A 115 4.07 -7.45 0.56
C LEU A 115 4.07 -8.50 1.69
N PRO A 116 4.81 -9.64 1.63
CA PRO A 116 4.83 -10.61 2.72
C PRO A 116 5.44 -10.07 4.03
N ASN A 117 6.35 -9.11 3.94
CA ASN A 117 6.92 -8.46 5.13
C ASN A 117 5.89 -7.52 5.75
N ALA A 118 5.22 -6.72 4.92
CA ALA A 118 4.10 -5.91 5.33
C ALA A 118 2.97 -6.76 5.95
N GLU A 119 2.56 -7.87 5.35
CA GLU A 119 1.53 -8.74 5.92
C GLU A 119 1.92 -9.30 7.30
N ARG A 120 3.18 -9.73 7.45
CA ARG A 120 3.70 -10.25 8.72
C ARG A 120 3.70 -9.18 9.79
N ASP A 121 4.21 -7.99 9.46
CA ASP A 121 4.28 -6.89 10.41
C ASP A 121 2.86 -6.45 10.81
N CYS A 122 1.88 -6.48 9.89
CA CYS A 122 0.46 -6.19 10.17
C CYS A 122 -0.15 -7.18 11.15
N GLY A 123 0.15 -8.47 10.98
CA GLY A 123 -0.31 -9.52 11.88
C GLY A 123 0.25 -9.41 13.30
N VAL A 124 1.40 -8.75 13.50
CA VAL A 124 2.01 -8.55 14.82
C VAL A 124 1.32 -7.45 15.64
N TYR A 125 0.67 -6.47 14.98
CA TYR A 125 -0.09 -5.41 15.65
C TYR A 125 -1.61 -5.68 15.74
N GLY A 126 -2.10 -6.76 15.12
CA GLY A 126 -3.52 -7.13 15.12
C GLY A 126 -4.06 -7.77 16.41
N ASP A 127 -3.21 -7.96 17.43
CA ASP A 127 -3.57 -8.61 18.71
C ASP A 127 -3.70 -7.62 19.88
N GLN A 128 -3.74 -6.31 19.61
CA GLN A 128 -3.99 -5.27 20.62
C GLN A 128 -5.18 -4.40 20.20
N ALA A 129 -6.34 -5.03 20.05
CA ALA A 129 -7.62 -4.34 20.11
C ALA A 129 -8.61 -5.24 20.86
N ASP A 130 -9.19 -4.67 21.92
CA ASP A 130 -10.25 -5.19 22.78
C ASP A 130 -9.87 -6.05 24.00
N GLU A 131 -9.21 -5.44 24.99
CA GLU A 131 -9.62 -5.64 26.39
C GLU A 131 -10.44 -4.43 26.83
N VAL A 132 -11.72 -4.39 26.44
CA VAL A 132 -12.74 -3.76 27.29
C VAL A 132 -13.05 -4.75 28.40
N GLU A 133 -12.35 -4.59 29.54
CA GLU A 133 -12.66 -5.30 30.78
C GLU A 133 -13.99 -4.75 31.31
N ASP A 134 -15.09 -5.32 30.82
CA ASP A 134 -16.42 -5.15 31.37
C ASP A 134 -16.45 -5.81 32.77
N GLY A 135 -16.29 -4.97 33.79
CA GLY A 135 -16.97 -5.03 35.08
C GLY A 135 -17.02 -6.35 35.84
N GLU A 136 -16.15 -6.50 36.84
CA GLU A 136 -16.39 -7.35 38.00
C GLU A 136 -16.56 -6.50 39.28
N GLY A 137 -17.79 -6.50 39.79
CA GLY A 137 -18.14 -6.02 41.12
C GLY A 137 -19.12 -7.02 41.73
N ASP A 138 -18.57 -8.05 42.35
CA ASP A 138 -19.26 -9.12 43.08
C ASP A 138 -20.28 -8.60 44.09
N VAL A 139 -21.49 -9.19 44.11
CA VAL A 139 -22.12 -9.58 45.39
C VAL A 139 -22.91 -10.88 45.23
N GLU A 140 -22.67 -11.73 46.20
CA GLU A 140 -23.01 -13.13 46.38
C GLU A 140 -24.50 -13.50 46.63
N VAL A 141 -24.80 -14.75 46.25
CA VAL A 141 -25.64 -15.78 46.93
C VAL A 141 -27.17 -15.63 46.89
N ALA A 142 -27.84 -16.59 46.24
CA ALA A 142 -28.62 -17.61 46.96
C ALA A 142 -29.16 -18.73 46.04
N GLU A 143 -29.06 -19.93 46.61
CA GLU A 143 -29.54 -21.27 46.25
C GLU A 143 -30.84 -21.40 45.44
N ALA A 144 -30.92 -22.42 44.57
CA ALA A 144 -31.78 -23.59 44.80
C ALA A 144 -32.01 -24.46 43.54
N LEU A 145 -31.72 -25.76 43.72
CA LEU A 145 -32.50 -26.93 43.29
C LEU A 145 -32.68 -27.31 41.80
N THR A 146 -31.92 -28.36 41.44
CA THR A 146 -32.37 -29.66 40.88
C THR A 146 -32.96 -29.80 39.46
N THR A 147 -32.43 -30.86 38.82
CA THR A 147 -33.03 -31.79 37.82
C THR A 147 -33.10 -31.38 36.34
N SER A 148 -32.07 -31.85 35.60
CA SER A 148 -32.07 -32.68 34.37
C SER A 148 -33.17 -32.60 33.28
N PRO A 149 -32.81 -33.00 32.03
CA PRO A 149 -33.24 -32.37 30.79
C PRO A 149 -34.41 -33.09 30.09
N GLY A 150 -35.20 -32.34 29.32
CA GLY A 150 -36.32 -32.85 28.51
C GLY A 150 -36.22 -32.39 27.06
N ALA A 151 -36.22 -33.37 26.16
CA ALA A 151 -36.11 -33.26 24.70
C ALA A 151 -37.43 -32.82 24.02
N ALA A 152 -37.34 -32.70 22.67
CA ALA A 152 -38.41 -32.51 21.68
C ALA A 152 -38.77 -31.02 21.44
N GLU A 153 -38.87 -30.48 20.22
CA GLU A 153 -39.20 -31.05 18.90
C GLU A 153 -38.74 -30.06 17.80
N GLN A 154 -38.20 -30.56 16.69
CA GLN A 154 -38.24 -29.88 15.36
C GLN A 154 -39.59 -30.23 14.69
N PRO A 155 -39.89 -29.90 13.41
CA PRO A 155 -39.52 -28.77 12.53
C PRO A 155 -40.79 -28.16 11.86
N GLU A 156 -40.66 -27.10 11.05
CA GLU A 156 -41.47 -27.00 9.81
C GLU A 156 -40.82 -26.06 8.77
N GLN A 157 -40.63 -26.61 7.56
CA GLN A 157 -40.26 -25.92 6.32
C GLN A 157 -41.55 -25.29 5.74
N VAL A 158 -41.54 -24.27 4.88
CA VAL A 158 -41.45 -24.33 3.39
C VAL A 158 -41.78 -22.88 2.93
N GLU A 159 -40.86 -22.16 2.28
CA GLU A 159 -40.91 -21.75 0.85
C GLU A 159 -42.09 -20.83 0.45
N GLU A 160 -41.82 -19.56 0.12
CA GLU A 160 -42.44 -18.97 -1.08
C GLU A 160 -41.67 -17.74 -1.59
N GLN A 161 -41.64 -17.65 -2.91
CA GLN A 161 -40.82 -16.83 -3.77
C GLN A 161 -41.77 -15.89 -4.51
N GLU A 162 -41.69 -14.55 -4.37
CA GLU A 162 -42.34 -13.65 -5.32
C GLU A 162 -41.54 -12.36 -5.60
N ARG A 163 -41.55 -12.00 -6.89
CA ARG A 163 -40.82 -10.94 -7.57
C ARG A 163 -41.40 -9.54 -7.30
N PRO A 164 -40.67 -8.45 -7.59
CA PRO A 164 -41.12 -7.08 -7.34
C PRO A 164 -42.04 -6.55 -8.46
N PRO A 165 -42.98 -5.62 -8.15
CA PRO A 165 -43.65 -4.86 -9.18
C PRO A 165 -42.90 -3.57 -9.52
N THR A 166 -42.83 -3.32 -10.83
CA THR A 166 -42.32 -2.13 -11.52
C THR A 166 -43.38 -1.01 -11.61
N ARG A 167 -42.88 0.23 -11.74
CA ARG A 167 -43.47 1.41 -12.44
C ARG A 167 -44.53 2.25 -11.71
N PRO A 168 -44.83 3.51 -12.13
CA PRO A 168 -44.73 4.13 -13.48
C PRO A 168 -43.50 5.00 -13.76
#